data_AF-A0A537Z4K4-F1
#
_entry.id   AF-A0A537Z4K4-F1
#
_cell.length_a   1.000
_cell.length_b   1.000
_cell.length_c   1.000
_cell.angle_alpha   90.00
_cell.angle_beta   90.00
_cell.angle_gamma   90.00
#
_symmetry.space_group_name_H-M   'P 1'
#
loop_
_entity.id
_entity.type
_entity.pdbx_description
1 polymer ?
#
loop_
_entity_poly.entity_id
_entity_poly.type
_entity_poly.pdbx_seq_one_letter_code
_entity_poly.pdbx_strand_id
1 'polypeptide(L)'
;MRRRAGLAAAFVALIACVGAAPASAGWQDVGYGVFSSLESMSGFHIEPDTPQYDMKRIGGRLYVAWVHGAGRHVVVVSRLSADGSRWDRVGSTAGLVNVDARDAEHPSLAAGPGGVPWIAWDEEDSQGIRQIRAAYYHAASDRWVEPDGRDWEINYRPPGTDPHDYWLWSALTPRLVFLGQRPYIAFAQNNPVEYEVDVVRLAADKHSWEHVARLPESIPYGVDASVVGGLLHVGTTAGFDSAAAYRLNAQGAWEKLGGGIMNSSVIDKYGYPQEGTFNRIGGLGTDVYGLWSSPYAAQVYVSHVVNGSWQVAGGGAVGPGGNGSSVREIGGRLYVAWIDASSPRGLHVSRLADDGSSWIDTGPIDSGVDGSAVLSSLDGVPYVAYLQTDGLGNRLRVARLDGAPTAIGPDDGDGSGPGSDPNVKAVPNLPPRKPPAPPKHGPCGLELDGTSHADSLAGTAVPNTIRGFGGNDDMSGGAGNDCLFGDSGNDALHGGAGEDRLYGGKGNDQLYGGPDEDKLYGGPGADFLTGGAGWDEFHGGAGNDTIDSADGRGESVYCGTGIDTVRADRFDRLHGCERVNIVRG
;
A
#
# COMPACT_ATOMS: atom_id res chain seq x y z
N MET A 1 -80.26 32.98 -21.06
CA MET A 1 -81.01 32.19 -22.06
C MET A 1 -80.04 31.47 -22.98
N ARG A 2 -80.20 30.14 -23.13
CA ARG A 2 -79.83 29.24 -24.26
C ARG A 2 -78.36 29.25 -24.76
N ARG A 3 -77.58 28.18 -24.50
CA ARG A 3 -77.48 26.85 -25.18
C ARG A 3 -76.56 26.85 -26.41
N ARG A 4 -75.48 26.06 -26.34
CA ARG A 4 -74.94 25.14 -27.37
C ARG A 4 -74.30 23.97 -26.59
N ALA A 5 -74.93 22.79 -26.46
CA ALA A 5 -74.85 21.62 -27.37
C ALA A 5 -73.42 21.37 -27.87
N GLY A 6 -72.69 20.29 -27.58
CA GLY A 6 -73.07 18.96 -27.08
C GLY A 6 -72.80 17.93 -28.17
N LEU A 7 -71.62 17.29 -28.18
CA LEU A 7 -71.38 16.02 -28.86
C LEU A 7 -70.31 15.24 -28.09
N ALA A 8 -70.70 14.06 -27.62
CA ALA A 8 -69.88 13.10 -26.91
C ALA A 8 -69.20 12.15 -27.91
N ALA A 9 -67.95 11.80 -27.67
CA ALA A 9 -67.27 10.67 -28.32
C ALA A 9 -66.59 9.84 -27.23
N ALA A 10 -66.90 8.55 -27.22
CA ALA A 10 -66.37 7.56 -26.30
C ALA A 10 -64.89 7.27 -26.60
N PHE A 11 -64.09 7.08 -25.55
CA PHE A 11 -62.80 6.40 -25.67
C PHE A 11 -62.65 5.36 -24.56
N VAL A 12 -62.30 4.16 -25.01
CA VAL A 12 -62.09 2.93 -24.25
C VAL A 12 -60.90 3.12 -23.30
N ALA A 13 -61.09 2.79 -22.02
CA ALA A 13 -60.01 2.70 -21.05
C ALA A 13 -59.22 1.41 -21.29
N LEU A 14 -58.02 1.53 -21.87
CA LEU A 14 -57.01 0.48 -21.82
C LEU A 14 -56.21 0.68 -20.53
N ILE A 15 -56.36 -0.23 -19.57
CA ILE A 15 -55.55 -0.29 -18.36
C ILE A 15 -54.12 -0.66 -18.80
N ALA A 16 -53.23 0.34 -18.87
CA ALA A 16 -51.80 0.10 -18.89
C ALA A 16 -51.34 -0.06 -17.44
N CYS A 17 -51.00 -1.29 -17.04
CA CYS A 17 -50.09 -1.51 -15.92
C CYS A 17 -48.77 -0.83 -16.30
N VAL A 18 -48.56 0.38 -15.80
CA VAL A 18 -47.23 0.99 -15.74
C VAL A 18 -46.49 0.22 -14.66
N GLY A 19 -45.75 -0.82 -15.06
CA GLY A 19 -44.66 -1.32 -14.25
C GLY A 19 -43.73 -0.13 -14.00
N ALA A 20 -43.58 0.25 -12.73
CA ALA A 20 -42.56 1.21 -12.34
C ALA A 20 -41.23 0.71 -12.90
N ALA A 21 -40.60 1.53 -13.76
CA ALA A 21 -39.21 1.31 -14.09
C ALA A 21 -38.42 1.25 -12.78
N PRO A 22 -37.48 0.30 -12.59
CA PRO A 22 -36.62 0.32 -11.42
C PRO A 22 -35.96 1.69 -11.34
N ALA A 23 -36.04 2.35 -10.19
CA ALA A 23 -35.29 3.57 -9.94
C ALA A 23 -33.83 3.29 -10.30
N SER A 24 -33.25 4.13 -11.16
CA SER A 24 -31.82 4.09 -11.47
C SER A 24 -31.06 4.07 -10.14
N ALA A 25 -30.21 3.07 -9.94
CA ALA A 25 -29.38 2.98 -8.76
C ALA A 25 -28.57 4.28 -8.62
N GLY A 26 -28.59 4.88 -7.43
CA GLY A 26 -27.95 6.16 -7.18
C GLY A 26 -27.44 6.21 -5.75
N TRP A 27 -26.28 6.86 -5.57
CA TRP A 27 -25.67 7.04 -4.27
C TRP A 27 -26.52 8.00 -3.41
N GLN A 28 -26.85 7.58 -2.19
CA GLN A 28 -27.63 8.34 -1.22
C GLN A 28 -26.83 8.55 0.05
N ASP A 29 -26.81 9.78 0.58
CA ASP A 29 -26.17 10.11 1.84
C ASP A 29 -26.79 9.31 3.01
N VAL A 30 -25.93 8.86 3.93
CA VAL A 30 -26.29 8.02 5.06
C VAL A 30 -26.03 8.73 6.38
N GLY A 31 -27.12 8.91 7.13
CA GLY A 31 -27.11 9.50 8.46
C GLY A 31 -26.89 11.01 8.45
N TYR A 32 -27.51 11.71 9.42
CA TYR A 32 -27.27 13.15 9.61
C TYR A 32 -26.18 13.40 10.67
N GLY A 33 -25.18 14.22 10.31
CA GLY A 33 -24.29 14.93 11.25
C GLY A 33 -23.08 14.18 11.83
N VAL A 34 -22.22 14.99 12.48
CA VAL A 34 -21.01 14.71 13.31
C VAL A 34 -19.64 14.58 12.62
N PHE A 35 -19.53 14.64 11.30
CA PHE A 35 -18.21 14.82 10.67
C PHE A 35 -17.83 16.30 10.71
N SER A 36 -17.01 16.69 11.68
CA SER A 36 -16.35 17.99 11.74
C SER A 36 -15.35 18.15 10.59
N SER A 37 -14.90 19.39 10.35
CA SER A 37 -13.99 19.68 9.25
C SER A 37 -12.69 18.89 9.37
N LEU A 38 -12.28 18.25 8.27
CA LEU A 38 -10.89 17.88 8.04
C LEU A 38 -10.18 19.19 7.64
N GLU A 39 -9.31 19.74 8.49
CA GLU A 39 -8.56 20.93 8.10
C GLU A 39 -7.69 20.62 6.88
N SER A 40 -7.45 21.61 6.01
CA SER A 40 -6.51 21.45 4.91
C SER A 40 -5.12 21.26 5.49
N MET A 41 -4.69 20.00 5.55
CA MET A 41 -3.42 19.56 6.08
C MET A 41 -2.30 19.87 5.07
N SER A 42 -2.08 21.16 4.77
CA SER A 42 -0.97 21.62 3.94
C SER A 42 0.31 21.62 4.78
N GLY A 43 1.05 20.51 4.78
CA GLY A 43 2.33 20.40 5.47
C GLY A 43 2.88 19.00 5.73
N PHE A 44 2.29 17.94 5.18
CA PHE A 44 2.63 16.56 5.56
C PHE A 44 3.82 15.94 4.85
N HIS A 45 4.52 15.08 5.60
CA HIS A 45 5.56 14.18 5.11
C HIS A 45 4.87 12.99 4.41
N ILE A 46 5.05 12.92 3.08
CA ILE A 46 5.05 11.71 2.25
C ILE A 46 3.81 10.80 2.48
N GLU A 47 2.62 11.18 2.03
CA GLU A 47 1.97 10.51 0.89
C GLU A 47 0.64 11.24 0.58
N PRO A 48 0.42 11.76 -0.65
CA PRO A 48 -0.83 12.45 -1.02
C PRO A 48 -2.09 11.56 -1.02
N ASP A 49 -1.94 10.23 -0.95
CA ASP A 49 -2.92 9.25 -1.44
C ASP A 49 -3.50 8.30 -0.36
N THR A 50 -3.02 8.40 0.88
CA THR A 50 -3.53 7.60 2.01
C THR A 50 -4.69 8.34 2.72
N PRO A 51 -5.88 7.73 2.89
CA PRO A 51 -7.04 8.43 3.42
C PRO A 51 -6.84 8.68 4.91
N GLN A 52 -7.15 9.91 5.37
CA GLN A 52 -7.15 10.27 6.80
C GLN A 52 -8.40 9.76 7.56
N TYR A 53 -8.99 8.68 7.05
CA TYR A 53 -10.18 8.04 7.57
C TYR A 53 -10.30 6.61 7.03
N ASP A 54 -11.04 5.76 7.74
CA ASP A 54 -11.34 4.40 7.31
C ASP A 54 -12.79 4.05 7.66
N MET A 55 -13.37 3.09 6.93
CA MET A 55 -14.72 2.59 7.14
C MET A 55 -14.77 1.07 7.05
N LYS A 56 -15.31 0.44 8.09
CA LYS A 56 -15.41 -1.02 8.18
C LYS A 56 -16.75 -1.48 8.72
N ARG A 57 -17.17 -2.66 8.30
CA ARG A 57 -18.30 -3.36 8.90
C ARG A 57 -17.78 -4.20 10.06
N ILE A 58 -18.19 -3.86 11.28
CA ILE A 58 -17.73 -4.53 12.49
C ILE A 58 -18.96 -4.94 13.30
N GLY A 59 -19.07 -6.23 13.63
CA GLY A 59 -20.19 -6.74 14.44
C GLY A 59 -21.58 -6.44 13.84
N GLY A 60 -21.70 -6.43 12.51
CA GLY A 60 -22.95 -6.14 11.80
C GLY A 60 -23.35 -4.67 11.77
N ARG A 61 -22.43 -3.74 12.08
CA ARG A 61 -22.66 -2.30 11.97
C ARG A 61 -21.52 -1.63 11.23
N LEU A 62 -21.77 -0.47 10.63
CA LEU A 62 -20.72 0.35 10.03
C LEU A 62 -20.06 1.23 11.08
N TYR A 63 -18.73 1.28 11.02
CA TYR A 63 -17.88 2.15 11.81
C TYR A 63 -17.05 3.00 10.86
N VAL A 64 -16.85 4.26 11.23
CA VAL A 64 -15.99 5.21 10.54
C VAL A 64 -15.02 5.80 11.54
N ALA A 65 -13.74 5.75 11.21
CA ALA A 65 -12.67 6.42 11.96
C ALA A 65 -12.11 7.56 11.10
N TRP A 66 -11.74 8.68 11.72
CA TRP A 66 -11.09 9.79 11.01
C TRP A 66 -10.28 10.67 11.95
N VAL A 67 -9.37 11.44 11.35
CA VAL A 67 -8.58 12.45 12.04
C VAL A 67 -9.37 13.75 12.18
N HIS A 68 -9.46 14.29 13.39
CA HIS A 68 -10.11 15.57 13.67
C HIS A 68 -9.08 16.63 14.12
N GLY A 69 -9.08 17.78 13.43
CA GLY A 69 -8.12 18.87 13.63
C GLY A 69 -8.61 20.03 14.50
N ALA A 70 -8.79 19.83 15.81
CA ALA A 70 -8.96 20.95 16.75
C ALA A 70 -7.60 21.40 17.34
N GLY A 71 -6.60 21.64 16.49
CA GLY A 71 -5.24 22.05 16.87
C GLY A 71 -4.37 20.94 17.49
N ARG A 72 -4.88 19.70 17.57
CA ARG A 72 -4.16 18.45 17.86
C ARG A 72 -4.84 17.38 17.02
N HIS A 73 -4.16 16.77 16.05
CA HIS A 73 -4.78 15.73 15.22
C HIS A 73 -5.10 14.52 16.09
N VAL A 74 -6.39 14.22 16.25
CA VAL A 74 -6.89 13.12 17.09
C VAL A 74 -7.80 12.20 16.29
N VAL A 75 -7.70 10.90 16.53
CA VAL A 75 -8.53 9.89 15.89
C VAL A 75 -9.86 9.81 16.62
N VAL A 76 -10.94 9.90 15.84
CA VAL A 76 -12.31 9.80 16.35
C VAL A 76 -13.05 8.69 15.64
N VAL A 77 -13.79 7.87 16.39
CA VAL A 77 -14.59 6.78 15.84
C VAL A 77 -16.08 7.02 16.08
N SER A 78 -16.87 6.82 15.03
CA SER A 78 -18.32 6.81 15.07
C SER A 78 -18.87 5.51 14.51
N ARG A 79 -20.08 5.15 14.94
CA ARG A 79 -20.82 3.98 14.50
C ARG A 79 -22.20 4.38 14.00
N LEU A 80 -22.61 3.81 12.87
CA LEU A 80 -23.96 4.01 12.34
C LEU A 80 -24.99 3.38 13.29
N SER A 81 -26.04 4.13 13.60
CA SER A 81 -27.17 3.65 14.38
C SER A 81 -27.85 2.47 13.68
N ALA A 82 -28.50 1.60 14.46
CA ALA A 82 -29.11 0.38 13.91
C ALA A 82 -30.25 0.66 12.90
N ASP A 83 -30.88 1.82 12.98
CA ASP A 83 -31.90 2.30 12.04
C ASP A 83 -31.31 3.06 10.84
N GLY A 84 -29.98 3.22 10.78
CA GLY A 84 -29.28 3.94 9.72
C GLY A 84 -29.46 5.46 9.72
N SER A 85 -30.08 6.04 10.77
CA SER A 85 -30.48 7.45 10.77
C SER A 85 -29.39 8.43 11.23
N ARG A 86 -28.38 7.98 12.00
CA ARG A 86 -27.34 8.85 12.56
C ARG A 86 -26.04 8.14 12.90
N TRP A 87 -24.98 8.91 13.08
CA TRP A 87 -23.68 8.43 13.55
C TRP A 87 -23.49 8.74 15.04
N ASP A 88 -23.30 7.70 15.85
CA ASP A 88 -23.04 7.80 17.29
C ASP A 88 -21.53 7.69 17.57
N ARG A 89 -20.96 8.56 18.42
CA ARG A 89 -19.57 8.44 18.88
C ARG A 89 -19.35 7.16 19.67
N VAL A 90 -18.20 6.51 19.48
CA VAL A 90 -17.84 5.24 20.14
C VAL A 90 -16.80 5.49 21.23
N GLY A 91 -17.21 5.40 22.50
CA GLY A 91 -16.35 5.66 23.65
C GLY A 91 -16.78 6.91 24.44
N SER A 92 -16.62 6.82 25.77
CA SER A 92 -17.02 7.83 26.76
C SER A 92 -16.27 9.16 26.63
N THR A 93 -15.13 9.18 25.94
CA THR A 93 -14.31 10.36 25.60
C THR A 93 -14.79 11.04 24.31
N ALA A 94 -16.11 11.10 24.07
CA ALA A 94 -16.71 11.63 22.85
C ALA A 94 -16.17 11.00 21.55
N GLY A 95 -15.76 9.73 21.61
CA GLY A 95 -15.21 9.00 20.47
C GLY A 95 -13.69 9.10 20.27
N LEU A 96 -12.98 9.87 21.11
CA LEU A 96 -11.54 10.03 21.01
C LEU A 96 -10.81 8.73 21.37
N VAL A 97 -9.94 8.30 20.47
CA VAL A 97 -9.10 7.11 20.64
C VAL A 97 -7.81 7.49 21.37
N ASN A 98 -7.11 8.52 20.90
CA ASN A 98 -5.88 9.04 21.50
C ASN A 98 -6.16 10.37 22.22
N VAL A 99 -6.15 10.37 23.55
CA VAL A 99 -6.44 11.57 24.36
C VAL A 99 -5.18 12.35 24.76
N ASP A 100 -4.01 11.70 24.70
CA ASP A 100 -2.75 12.24 25.21
C ASP A 100 -1.71 12.55 24.10
N ALA A 101 -1.93 12.06 22.87
CA ALA A 101 -0.97 12.18 21.76
C ALA A 101 -1.21 13.40 20.85
N ARG A 102 -0.13 13.83 20.19
CA ARG A 102 -0.13 14.93 19.23
C ARG A 102 0.03 14.31 17.83
N ASP A 103 -0.66 14.87 16.86
CA ASP A 103 -0.46 14.58 15.44
C ASP A 103 -0.68 13.11 15.02
N ALA A 104 -1.86 12.56 15.34
CA ALA A 104 -2.27 11.23 14.88
C ALA A 104 -2.89 11.23 13.47
N GLU A 105 -2.56 10.20 12.70
CA GLU A 105 -2.87 10.03 11.28
C GLU A 105 -3.14 8.58 10.87
N HIS A 106 -3.66 8.44 9.64
CA HIS A 106 -3.89 7.17 8.95
C HIS A 106 -4.59 6.09 9.80
N PRO A 107 -5.77 6.38 10.37
CA PRO A 107 -6.51 5.39 11.13
C PRO A 107 -6.90 4.20 10.23
N SER A 108 -6.71 2.98 10.73
CA SER A 108 -7.08 1.72 10.08
C SER A 108 -7.95 0.89 11.03
N LEU A 109 -9.19 0.66 10.65
CA LEU A 109 -10.16 -0.14 11.40
C LEU A 109 -10.09 -1.62 10.99
N ALA A 110 -10.41 -2.51 11.93
CA ALA A 110 -10.66 -3.92 11.63
C ALA A 110 -11.68 -4.54 12.59
N ALA A 111 -12.41 -5.57 12.12
CA ALA A 111 -13.27 -6.37 12.96
C ALA A 111 -12.48 -7.44 13.72
N GLY A 112 -12.28 -7.21 15.02
CA GLY A 112 -11.67 -8.20 15.90
C GLY A 112 -12.64 -9.30 16.36
N PRO A 113 -12.12 -10.26 17.17
CA PRO A 113 -12.88 -11.35 17.77
C PRO A 113 -14.25 -10.93 18.33
N GLY A 114 -15.31 -11.62 17.91
CA GLY A 114 -16.68 -11.34 18.39
C GLY A 114 -17.29 -10.04 17.88
N GLY A 115 -16.73 -9.43 16.83
CA GLY A 115 -17.20 -8.15 16.29
C GLY A 115 -16.81 -6.96 17.16
N VAL A 116 -15.70 -7.08 17.90
CA VAL A 116 -15.12 -5.97 18.66
C VAL A 116 -14.36 -5.05 17.71
N PRO A 117 -14.61 -3.74 17.71
CA PRO A 117 -13.82 -2.79 16.93
C PRO A 117 -12.38 -2.72 17.41
N TRP A 118 -11.45 -2.84 16.46
CA TRP A 118 -10.06 -2.51 16.64
C TRP A 118 -9.66 -1.38 15.70
N ILE A 119 -8.65 -0.63 16.09
CA ILE A 119 -8.10 0.46 15.31
C ILE A 119 -6.58 0.51 15.48
N ALA A 120 -5.85 0.77 14.41
CA ALA A 120 -4.46 1.18 14.43
C ALA A 120 -4.32 2.58 13.82
N TRP A 121 -3.30 3.33 14.21
CA TRP A 121 -2.99 4.66 13.68
C TRP A 121 -1.50 4.94 13.89
N ASP A 122 -0.94 5.89 13.15
CA ASP A 122 0.38 6.43 13.48
C ASP A 122 0.23 7.78 14.20
N GLU A 123 1.14 8.08 15.13
CA GLU A 123 1.14 9.34 15.87
C GLU A 123 2.56 9.78 16.21
N GLU A 124 2.74 11.09 16.40
CA GLU A 124 4.00 11.68 16.81
C GLU A 124 4.15 11.68 18.34
N ASP A 125 5.26 11.14 18.83
CA ASP A 125 5.59 11.16 20.26
C ASP A 125 6.12 12.54 20.72
N SER A 126 6.47 12.64 22.00
CA SER A 126 7.00 13.90 22.57
C SER A 126 8.35 14.36 21.99
N GLN A 127 9.06 13.48 21.27
CA GLN A 127 10.37 13.69 20.67
C GLN A 127 10.29 13.95 19.16
N GLY A 128 9.10 13.88 18.55
CA GLY A 128 8.91 14.06 17.12
C GLY A 128 8.99 12.77 16.30
N ILE A 129 9.00 11.61 16.96
CA ILE A 129 9.13 10.30 16.30
C ILE A 129 7.74 9.74 16.04
N ARG A 130 7.47 9.30 14.80
CA ARG A 130 6.20 8.67 14.46
C ARG A 130 6.15 7.20 14.77
N GLN A 131 5.09 6.78 15.44
CA GLN A 131 4.93 5.45 15.99
C GLN A 131 3.58 4.87 15.68
N ILE A 132 3.54 3.56 15.40
CA ILE A 132 2.29 2.84 15.26
C ILE A 132 1.70 2.57 16.65
N ARG A 133 0.40 2.80 16.77
CA ARG A 133 -0.44 2.45 17.92
C ARG A 133 -1.58 1.54 17.49
N ALA A 134 -2.11 0.79 18.44
CA ALA A 134 -3.31 -0.01 18.22
C ALA A 134 -4.14 -0.14 19.49
N ALA A 135 -5.47 -0.06 19.35
CA ALA A 135 -6.41 -0.18 20.44
C ALA A 135 -7.65 -0.97 20.03
N TYR A 136 -8.32 -1.54 21.03
CA TYR A 136 -9.64 -2.15 20.86
C TYR A 136 -10.68 -1.45 21.72
N TYR A 137 -11.93 -1.51 21.28
CA TYR A 137 -13.03 -0.94 22.05
C TYR A 137 -13.46 -1.89 23.17
N HIS A 138 -13.25 -1.47 24.41
CA HIS A 138 -13.66 -2.19 25.60
C HIS A 138 -15.03 -1.71 26.09
N ALA A 139 -16.09 -2.43 25.70
CA ALA A 139 -17.48 -2.04 25.94
C ALA A 139 -17.83 -1.86 27.42
N ALA A 140 -17.21 -2.61 28.34
CA ALA A 140 -17.55 -2.52 29.77
C ALA A 140 -17.04 -1.24 30.43
N SER A 141 -15.93 -0.66 29.95
CA SER A 141 -15.43 0.64 30.40
C SER A 141 -15.85 1.78 29.47
N ASP A 142 -16.45 1.47 28.32
CA ASP A 142 -16.77 2.40 27.25
C ASP A 142 -15.53 3.23 26.84
N ARG A 143 -14.41 2.56 26.59
CA ARG A 143 -13.13 3.19 26.21
C ARG A 143 -12.39 2.39 25.15
N TRP A 144 -11.56 3.08 24.38
CA TRP A 144 -10.49 2.47 23.61
C TRP A 144 -9.35 2.10 24.56
N VAL A 145 -8.84 0.89 24.43
CA VAL A 145 -7.82 0.33 25.32
C VAL A 145 -6.74 -0.33 24.48
N GLU A 146 -5.49 0.01 24.74
CA GLU A 146 -4.35 -0.65 24.13
C GLU A 146 -4.21 -2.07 24.70
N PRO A 147 -3.89 -3.09 23.88
CA PRO A 147 -3.87 -4.50 24.29
C PRO A 147 -2.95 -4.80 25.47
N ASP A 148 -1.87 -4.05 25.60
CA ASP A 148 -0.80 -4.22 26.58
C ASP A 148 -0.91 -3.34 27.83
N GLY A 149 -1.73 -2.29 27.78
CA GLY A 149 -1.87 -1.28 28.84
C GLY A 149 -0.56 -0.57 29.20
N ARG A 150 0.42 -0.52 28.28
CA ARG A 150 1.73 0.15 28.47
C ARG A 150 2.06 0.95 27.21
N ASP A 151 2.46 2.21 27.38
CA ASP A 151 3.01 3.05 26.30
C ASP A 151 4.15 2.30 25.58
N TRP A 152 3.87 1.74 24.40
CA TRP A 152 4.89 1.12 23.56
C TRP A 152 4.82 1.56 22.10
N GLU A 153 6.00 1.74 21.54
CA GLU A 153 6.25 1.94 20.12
C GLU A 153 6.10 0.57 19.44
N ILE A 154 5.14 0.40 18.53
CA ILE A 154 4.99 -0.85 17.73
C ILE A 154 6.08 -0.93 16.62
N ASN A 155 6.87 0.13 16.46
CA ASN A 155 7.97 0.21 15.51
C ASN A 155 9.11 -0.72 15.92
N TYR A 156 9.78 -1.31 14.94
CA TYR A 156 10.96 -2.11 15.18
C TYR A 156 12.21 -1.21 15.23
N ARG A 157 12.73 -0.93 16.44
CA ARG A 157 14.10 -0.41 16.60
C ARG A 157 15.08 -1.55 16.85
N PRO A 158 16.11 -1.74 16.01
CA PRO A 158 17.18 -2.65 16.32
C PRO A 158 17.82 -2.33 17.69
N PRO A 159 18.22 -3.34 18.48
CA PRO A 159 18.89 -3.11 19.75
C PRO A 159 20.18 -2.29 19.57
N GLY A 160 20.29 -1.16 20.29
CA GLY A 160 21.50 -0.32 20.31
C GLY A 160 21.49 0.92 19.40
N THR A 161 20.36 1.24 18.74
CA THR A 161 20.19 2.50 17.99
C THR A 161 20.16 3.72 18.90
N ASP A 162 20.75 4.84 18.47
CA ASP A 162 20.71 6.10 19.23
C ASP A 162 19.27 6.64 19.27
N PRO A 163 18.69 6.88 20.45
CA PRO A 163 17.37 7.49 20.58
C PRO A 163 17.27 8.93 20.03
N HIS A 164 18.40 9.57 19.69
CA HIS A 164 18.45 10.91 19.09
C HIS A 164 18.45 10.93 17.55
N ASP A 165 18.37 9.78 16.87
CA ASP A 165 18.17 9.69 15.42
C ASP A 165 16.67 9.74 15.06
N TYR A 166 15.95 10.75 15.56
CA TYR A 166 14.48 10.79 15.63
C TYR A 166 13.71 10.73 14.29
N TRP A 167 14.35 11.08 13.16
CA TRP A 167 13.75 10.90 11.82
C TRP A 167 13.92 9.49 11.27
N LEU A 168 14.98 8.80 11.69
CA LEU A 168 15.23 7.41 11.38
C LEU A 168 14.31 6.59 12.32
N TRP A 169 13.72 5.50 11.84
CA TRP A 169 12.80 4.64 12.61
C TRP A 169 11.35 5.14 12.79
N SER A 170 10.94 6.20 12.07
CA SER A 170 9.52 6.56 11.98
C SER A 170 8.73 5.49 11.24
N ALA A 171 7.56 5.14 11.76
CA ALA A 171 6.63 4.21 11.12
C ALA A 171 5.31 4.90 10.77
N LEU A 172 4.78 4.55 9.60
CA LEU A 172 3.69 5.26 8.94
C LEU A 172 2.69 4.28 8.32
N THR A 173 1.50 4.81 8.02
CA THR A 173 0.47 4.19 7.17
C THR A 173 0.08 2.76 7.61
N PRO A 174 -0.24 2.53 8.90
CA PRO A 174 -0.55 1.19 9.38
C PRO A 174 -1.81 0.61 8.75
N ARG A 175 -1.75 -0.69 8.47
CA ARG A 175 -2.85 -1.48 7.92
C ARG A 175 -3.15 -2.63 8.84
N LEU A 176 -4.22 -2.47 9.60
CA LEU A 176 -4.70 -3.45 10.56
C LEU A 176 -5.63 -4.47 9.88
N VAL A 177 -5.32 -5.75 10.06
CA VAL A 177 -6.12 -6.87 9.55
C VAL A 177 -6.13 -8.03 10.54
N PHE A 178 -7.16 -8.87 10.49
CA PHE A 178 -7.24 -10.06 11.33
C PHE A 178 -7.05 -11.33 10.52
N LEU A 179 -6.02 -12.11 10.84
CA LEU A 179 -5.88 -13.47 10.34
C LEU A 179 -6.42 -14.44 11.40
N GLY A 180 -7.67 -14.87 11.22
CA GLY A 180 -8.40 -15.62 12.23
C GLY A 180 -8.72 -14.76 13.46
N GLN A 181 -8.17 -15.10 14.62
CA GLN A 181 -8.42 -14.36 15.88
C GLN A 181 -7.25 -13.46 16.28
N ARG A 182 -6.26 -13.27 15.40
CA ARG A 182 -5.03 -12.55 15.70
C ARG A 182 -4.91 -11.30 14.82
N PRO A 183 -4.66 -10.12 15.40
CA PRO A 183 -4.39 -8.92 14.64
C PRO A 183 -2.96 -8.94 14.08
N TYR A 184 -2.84 -8.47 12.84
CA TYR A 184 -1.61 -8.18 12.15
C TYR A 184 -1.63 -6.72 11.72
N ILE A 185 -0.48 -6.06 11.75
CA ILE A 185 -0.32 -4.70 11.25
C ILE A 185 0.84 -4.73 10.26
N ALA A 186 0.58 -4.32 9.03
CA ALA A 186 1.61 -3.98 8.05
C ALA A 186 1.79 -2.47 8.02
N PHE A 187 3.02 -1.98 7.99
CA PHE A 187 3.31 -0.55 8.00
C PHE A 187 4.63 -0.27 7.27
N ALA A 188 4.77 0.96 6.77
CA ALA A 188 6.03 1.44 6.23
C ALA A 188 6.90 1.93 7.39
N GLN A 189 8.18 1.58 7.39
CA GLN A 189 9.13 2.02 8.40
C GLN A 189 10.35 2.65 7.74
N ASN A 190 10.68 3.87 8.11
CA ASN A 190 11.91 4.53 7.70
C ASN A 190 13.10 3.95 8.49
N ASN A 191 14.22 3.68 7.83
CA ASN A 191 15.47 3.31 8.50
C ASN A 191 16.64 4.14 7.93
N PRO A 192 17.86 4.10 8.52
CA PRO A 192 19.03 4.89 8.08
C PRO A 192 19.48 4.68 6.63
N VAL A 193 18.97 3.63 5.96
CA VAL A 193 19.35 3.19 4.62
C VAL A 193 18.16 3.33 3.66
N GLU A 194 16.94 2.98 4.08
CA GLU A 194 15.74 2.93 3.22
C GLU A 194 14.40 2.86 4.00
N TYR A 195 13.27 3.05 3.31
CA TYR A 195 11.95 2.62 3.78
C TYR A 195 11.75 1.11 3.58
N GLU A 196 11.22 0.41 4.58
CA GLU A 196 10.89 -1.02 4.52
C GLU A 196 9.41 -1.26 4.85
N VAL A 197 8.83 -2.37 4.40
CA VAL A 197 7.52 -2.83 4.88
C VAL A 197 7.71 -3.87 5.96
N ASP A 198 7.39 -3.48 7.19
CA ASP A 198 7.40 -4.39 8.34
C ASP A 198 5.98 -4.90 8.63
N VAL A 199 5.91 -6.16 9.06
CA VAL A 199 4.67 -6.81 9.47
C VAL A 199 4.83 -7.35 10.88
N VAL A 200 3.97 -6.89 11.77
CA VAL A 200 3.91 -7.34 13.17
C VAL A 200 2.59 -8.05 13.45
N ARG A 201 2.56 -8.87 14.50
CA ARG A 201 1.31 -9.45 15.03
C ARG A 201 1.28 -9.37 16.54
N LEU A 202 0.09 -9.36 17.12
CA LEU A 202 -0.02 -9.42 18.58
C LEU A 202 0.36 -10.83 19.07
N ALA A 203 1.32 -10.89 19.98
CA ALA A 203 1.82 -12.11 20.57
C ALA A 203 0.71 -12.87 21.30
N ALA A 204 0.91 -14.18 21.48
CA ALA A 204 -0.08 -15.05 22.10
C ALA A 204 -0.40 -14.67 23.57
N ASP A 205 0.56 -14.03 24.25
CA ASP A 205 0.36 -13.51 25.61
C ASP A 205 -0.52 -12.26 25.63
N LYS A 206 -0.74 -11.59 24.48
CA LYS A 206 -1.46 -10.32 24.31
C LYS A 206 -0.81 -9.12 25.01
N HIS A 207 0.47 -9.24 25.37
CA HIS A 207 1.24 -8.20 26.05
C HIS A 207 2.47 -7.78 25.24
N SER A 208 2.58 -8.16 23.97
CA SER A 208 3.66 -7.70 23.10
C SER A 208 3.25 -7.83 21.63
N TRP A 209 3.84 -7.01 20.78
CA TRP A 209 3.82 -7.19 19.32
C TRP A 209 5.12 -7.90 18.92
N GLU A 210 4.99 -8.95 18.12
CA GLU A 210 6.13 -9.69 17.58
C GLU A 210 6.31 -9.35 16.10
N HIS A 211 7.56 -9.07 15.70
CA HIS A 211 7.92 -8.89 14.30
C HIS A 211 7.82 -10.24 13.57
N VAL A 212 7.06 -10.27 12.48
CA VAL A 212 6.76 -11.50 11.73
C VAL A 212 7.50 -11.52 10.41
N ALA A 213 7.68 -10.35 9.78
CA ALA A 213 8.50 -10.23 8.60
C ALA A 213 8.85 -8.79 8.29
N ARG A 214 9.92 -8.72 7.49
CA ARG A 214 10.35 -7.57 6.73
C ARG A 214 10.29 -7.95 5.26
N LEU A 215 9.55 -7.20 4.46
CA LEU A 215 9.39 -7.49 3.04
C LEU A 215 10.50 -6.76 2.27
N PRO A 216 11.25 -7.46 1.39
CA PRO A 216 12.54 -7.00 0.86
C PRO A 216 12.40 -6.02 -0.32
N GLU A 217 11.47 -5.06 -0.28
CA GLU A 217 11.31 -4.09 -1.37
C GLU A 217 11.94 -2.74 -1.02
N SER A 218 12.70 -2.22 -2.00
CA SER A 218 13.35 -0.94 -1.95
C SER A 218 12.35 0.20 -2.26
N ILE A 219 12.13 1.11 -1.30
CA ILE A 219 11.31 2.34 -1.39
C ILE A 219 9.78 2.12 -1.52
N PRO A 220 9.08 1.61 -0.48
CA PRO A 220 7.63 1.63 -0.44
C PRO A 220 7.07 3.05 -0.25
N TYR A 221 6.54 3.63 -1.34
CA TYR A 221 5.66 4.82 -1.31
C TYR A 221 4.22 4.51 -0.87
N GLY A 222 3.95 3.28 -0.43
CA GLY A 222 2.64 2.85 -0.01
C GLY A 222 2.63 1.39 0.44
N VAL A 223 1.88 1.12 1.51
CA VAL A 223 1.58 -0.22 2.01
C VAL A 223 0.08 -0.39 2.14
N ASP A 224 -0.40 -1.54 1.68
CA ASP A 224 -1.76 -1.99 1.93
C ASP A 224 -1.79 -3.46 2.34
N ALA A 225 -2.78 -3.84 3.15
CA ALA A 225 -2.92 -5.22 3.59
C ALA A 225 -4.39 -5.66 3.54
N SER A 226 -4.62 -6.90 3.09
CA SER A 226 -5.95 -7.48 3.00
C SER A 226 -5.91 -8.99 3.24
N VAL A 227 -6.99 -9.53 3.78
CA VAL A 227 -7.18 -10.97 3.95
C VAL A 227 -8.06 -11.48 2.82
N VAL A 228 -7.46 -12.22 1.89
CA VAL A 228 -8.13 -12.75 0.70
C VAL A 228 -8.05 -14.28 0.76
N GLY A 229 -9.18 -14.96 0.56
CA GLY A 229 -9.23 -16.43 0.66
C GLY A 229 -8.77 -16.99 2.01
N GLY A 230 -8.82 -16.20 3.09
CA GLY A 230 -8.34 -16.60 4.43
C GLY A 230 -6.82 -16.54 4.61
N LEU A 231 -6.09 -15.88 3.71
CA LEU A 231 -4.64 -15.66 3.81
C LEU A 231 -4.34 -14.16 3.84
N LEU A 232 -3.34 -13.78 4.62
CA LEU A 232 -2.87 -12.40 4.71
C LEU A 232 -2.06 -12.06 3.45
N HIS A 233 -2.43 -10.97 2.81
CA HIS A 233 -1.73 -10.37 1.69
C HIS A 233 -1.26 -8.98 2.04
N VAL A 234 -0.06 -8.63 1.62
CA VAL A 234 0.52 -7.30 1.76
C VAL A 234 0.95 -6.85 0.37
N GLY A 235 0.39 -5.73 -0.07
CA GLY A 235 0.75 -5.05 -1.30
C GLY A 235 1.64 -3.86 -0.98
N THR A 236 2.64 -3.63 -1.81
CA THR A 236 3.53 -2.48 -1.67
C THR A 236 4.03 -2.00 -3.02
N THR A 237 4.35 -0.72 -3.09
CA THR A 237 5.11 -0.16 -4.20
C THR A 237 6.57 -0.61 -4.07
N ALA A 238 7.15 -1.11 -5.16
CA ALA A 238 8.55 -1.51 -5.24
C ALA A 238 9.26 -0.54 -6.20
N GLY A 239 9.99 0.43 -5.66
CA GLY A 239 10.50 1.58 -6.41
C GLY A 239 9.40 2.56 -6.84
N PHE A 240 9.66 3.38 -7.87
CA PHE A 240 8.69 4.38 -8.36
C PHE A 240 7.59 3.79 -9.27
N ASP A 241 7.86 2.64 -9.89
CA ASP A 241 7.14 2.21 -11.11
C ASP A 241 6.63 0.77 -11.08
N SER A 242 6.70 0.12 -9.92
CA SER A 242 6.46 -1.31 -9.80
C SER A 242 5.74 -1.66 -8.51
N ALA A 243 5.13 -2.84 -8.48
CA ALA A 243 4.37 -3.27 -7.32
C ALA A 243 4.58 -4.73 -6.98
N ALA A 244 4.71 -4.98 -5.70
CA ALA A 244 4.84 -6.31 -5.16
C ALA A 244 3.61 -6.66 -4.32
N ALA A 245 3.16 -7.91 -4.45
CA ALA A 245 2.21 -8.50 -3.52
C ALA A 245 2.83 -9.74 -2.88
N TYR A 246 2.70 -9.81 -1.57
CA TYR A 246 3.20 -10.88 -0.73
C TYR A 246 2.05 -11.58 -0.05
N ARG A 247 2.20 -12.88 0.19
CA ARG A 247 1.24 -13.70 0.90
C ARG A 247 1.91 -14.42 2.06
N LEU A 248 1.33 -14.32 3.25
CA LEU A 248 1.68 -15.20 4.36
C LEU A 248 1.00 -16.55 4.14
N ASN A 249 1.79 -17.57 3.85
CA ASN A 249 1.27 -18.91 3.64
C ASN A 249 0.89 -19.60 4.96
N ALA A 250 0.26 -20.77 4.86
CA ALA A 250 -0.19 -21.54 6.02
C ALA A 250 0.96 -22.04 6.92
N GLN A 251 2.19 -22.05 6.42
CA GLN A 251 3.41 -22.43 7.14
C GLN A 251 4.05 -21.24 7.87
N GLY A 252 3.49 -20.03 7.71
CA GLY A 252 4.04 -18.81 8.31
C GLY A 252 5.23 -18.24 7.53
N ALA A 253 5.44 -18.68 6.29
CA ALA A 253 6.44 -18.11 5.39
C ALA A 253 5.79 -17.14 4.39
N TRP A 254 6.53 -16.11 4.01
CA TRP A 254 6.08 -15.14 3.03
C TRP A 254 6.44 -15.59 1.63
N GLU A 255 5.46 -15.53 0.73
CA GLU A 255 5.58 -15.87 -0.67
C GLU A 255 5.28 -14.63 -1.52
N LYS A 256 6.21 -14.25 -2.39
CA LYS A 256 5.95 -13.21 -3.38
C LYS A 256 4.99 -13.76 -4.45
N LEU A 257 3.80 -13.17 -4.54
CA LEU A 257 2.77 -13.57 -5.50
C LEU A 257 2.98 -12.95 -6.87
N GLY A 258 3.52 -11.74 -6.90
CA GLY A 258 3.80 -10.97 -8.09
C GLY A 258 4.71 -9.80 -7.75
N GLY A 259 5.50 -9.36 -8.71
CA GLY A 259 6.43 -8.23 -8.60
C GLY A 259 6.72 -7.64 -9.98
N GLY A 260 7.22 -6.41 -10.01
CA GLY A 260 7.55 -5.71 -11.25
C GLY A 260 6.45 -4.75 -11.72
N ILE A 261 6.63 -4.18 -12.91
CA ILE A 261 5.70 -3.21 -13.51
C ILE A 261 4.32 -3.86 -13.56
N MET A 262 3.30 -3.15 -13.07
CA MET A 262 1.91 -3.61 -13.21
C MET A 262 1.49 -3.53 -14.68
N ASN A 263 1.86 -4.58 -15.40
CA ASN A 263 1.61 -4.94 -16.79
C ASN A 263 2.50 -4.32 -17.89
N SER A 264 3.43 -5.13 -18.39
CA SER A 264 4.27 -4.89 -19.59
C SER A 264 3.53 -4.84 -20.93
N SER A 265 2.20 -5.02 -20.98
CA SER A 265 1.41 -5.00 -22.23
C SER A 265 0.64 -3.71 -22.50
N VAL A 266 0.60 -2.78 -21.53
CA VAL A 266 0.12 -1.41 -21.79
C VAL A 266 1.31 -0.60 -22.27
N ILE A 267 1.35 -0.33 -23.56
CA ILE A 267 2.43 0.41 -24.21
C ILE A 267 1.94 1.84 -24.44
N ASP A 268 2.74 2.83 -24.05
CA ASP A 268 2.45 4.23 -24.32
C ASP A 268 2.50 4.55 -25.83
N LYS A 269 2.15 5.77 -26.21
CA LYS A 269 2.22 6.21 -27.63
C LYS A 269 3.64 6.19 -28.22
N TYR A 270 4.67 5.98 -27.40
CA TYR A 270 6.08 5.99 -27.75
C TYR A 270 6.74 4.61 -27.74
N GLY A 271 6.03 3.55 -27.33
CA GLY A 271 6.56 2.19 -27.31
C GLY A 271 7.06 1.70 -25.95
N TYR A 272 6.91 2.49 -24.88
CA TYR A 272 7.38 2.14 -23.53
C TYR A 272 6.27 1.47 -22.71
N PRO A 273 6.59 0.43 -21.91
CA PRO A 273 5.68 -0.09 -20.90
C PRO A 273 5.24 1.04 -19.96
N GLN A 274 3.95 1.16 -19.70
CA GLN A 274 3.42 2.19 -18.80
C GLN A 274 3.74 1.82 -17.35
N GLU A 275 4.39 2.75 -16.66
CA GLU A 275 4.70 2.71 -15.24
C GLU A 275 3.47 3.15 -14.43
N GLY A 276 3.34 2.64 -13.20
CA GLY A 276 2.16 2.92 -12.37
C GLY A 276 2.36 2.71 -10.87
N THR A 277 1.63 3.49 -10.09
CA THR A 277 1.68 3.53 -8.62
C THR A 277 0.68 2.52 -8.04
N PHE A 278 1.17 1.64 -7.17
CA PHE A 278 0.30 0.74 -6.41
C PHE A 278 -0.53 1.53 -5.41
N ASN A 279 -1.85 1.34 -5.45
CA ASN A 279 -2.76 2.07 -4.58
C ASN A 279 -3.32 1.18 -3.45
N ARG A 280 -3.92 0.02 -3.79
CA ARG A 280 -4.63 -0.84 -2.82
C ARG A 280 -4.60 -2.31 -3.21
N ILE A 281 -4.66 -3.21 -2.22
CA ILE A 281 -4.83 -4.66 -2.41
C ILE A 281 -6.20 -5.11 -1.89
N GLY A 282 -6.84 -6.00 -2.63
CA GLY A 282 -8.08 -6.64 -2.23
C GLY A 282 -8.25 -7.98 -2.92
N GLY A 283 -9.46 -8.53 -2.85
CA GLY A 283 -9.74 -9.83 -3.45
C GLY A 283 -11.16 -9.99 -3.91
N LEU A 284 -11.38 -11.06 -4.67
CA LEU A 284 -12.69 -11.63 -4.99
C LEU A 284 -12.59 -13.15 -4.82
N GLY A 285 -13.24 -13.70 -3.79
CA GLY A 285 -13.06 -15.08 -3.38
C GLY A 285 -11.62 -15.36 -2.92
N THR A 286 -10.88 -16.15 -3.71
CA THR A 286 -9.47 -16.45 -3.47
C THR A 286 -8.51 -15.67 -4.37
N ASP A 287 -9.05 -14.95 -5.35
CA ASP A 287 -8.26 -14.22 -6.33
C ASP A 287 -7.86 -12.87 -5.75
N VAL A 288 -6.58 -12.52 -5.89
CA VAL A 288 -5.97 -11.30 -5.35
C VAL A 288 -5.91 -10.25 -6.45
N TYR A 289 -6.38 -9.05 -6.12
CA TYR A 289 -6.44 -7.90 -7.02
C TYR A 289 -5.63 -6.73 -6.45
N GLY A 290 -4.81 -6.11 -7.31
CA GLY A 290 -4.11 -4.85 -7.05
C GLY A 290 -4.76 -3.73 -7.84
N LEU A 291 -5.08 -2.63 -7.16
CA LEU A 291 -5.55 -1.38 -7.75
C LEU A 291 -4.35 -0.44 -7.93
N TRP A 292 -4.26 0.20 -9.09
CA TRP A 292 -3.16 1.09 -9.42
C TRP A 292 -3.55 2.17 -10.41
N SER A 293 -2.73 3.21 -10.49
CA SER A 293 -2.91 4.33 -11.41
C SER A 293 -1.64 4.53 -12.22
N SER A 294 -1.80 4.88 -13.50
CA SER A 294 -0.69 5.32 -14.34
C SER A 294 -0.77 6.84 -14.50
N PRO A 295 0.19 7.60 -13.94
CA PRO A 295 0.22 9.05 -14.12
C PRO A 295 0.44 9.44 -15.58
N TYR A 296 1.18 8.62 -16.33
CA TYR A 296 1.45 8.81 -17.75
C TYR A 296 0.21 8.61 -18.64
N ALA A 297 -0.59 7.58 -18.35
CA ALA A 297 -1.83 7.33 -19.09
C ALA A 297 -3.03 8.12 -18.53
N ALA A 298 -2.90 8.73 -17.34
CA ALA A 298 -3.99 9.33 -16.58
C ALA A 298 -5.19 8.37 -16.43
N GLN A 299 -4.90 7.12 -16.06
CA GLN A 299 -5.89 6.04 -15.98
C GLN A 299 -5.70 5.19 -14.72
N VAL A 300 -6.83 4.67 -14.23
CA VAL A 300 -6.88 3.72 -13.11
C VAL A 300 -7.12 2.31 -13.63
N TYR A 301 -6.40 1.36 -13.07
CA TYR A 301 -6.39 -0.04 -13.48
C TYR A 301 -6.55 -0.95 -12.27
N VAL A 302 -7.10 -2.13 -12.53
CA VAL A 302 -7.05 -3.24 -11.60
C VAL A 302 -6.38 -4.40 -12.29
N SER A 303 -5.49 -5.08 -11.58
CA SER A 303 -4.83 -6.28 -12.06
C SER A 303 -4.99 -7.40 -11.05
N HIS A 304 -4.95 -8.64 -11.53
CA HIS A 304 -4.90 -9.83 -10.68
C HIS A 304 -3.70 -10.68 -10.99
N VAL A 305 -3.26 -11.47 -10.00
CA VAL A 305 -2.12 -12.35 -10.16
C VAL A 305 -2.55 -13.64 -10.85
N VAL A 306 -1.98 -13.91 -12.03
CA VAL A 306 -2.17 -15.15 -12.79
C VAL A 306 -0.80 -15.76 -13.04
N ASN A 307 -0.55 -16.96 -12.48
CA ASN A 307 0.73 -17.68 -12.62
C ASN A 307 1.98 -16.86 -12.24
N GLY A 308 1.88 -15.99 -11.23
CA GLY A 308 3.01 -15.16 -10.77
C GLY A 308 3.16 -13.82 -11.50
N SER A 309 2.27 -13.48 -12.42
CA SER A 309 2.30 -12.23 -13.18
C SER A 309 1.00 -11.44 -13.03
N TRP A 310 1.12 -10.12 -12.94
CA TRP A 310 -0.03 -9.21 -12.93
C TRP A 310 -0.66 -9.13 -14.32
N GLN A 311 -1.96 -9.38 -14.40
CA GLN A 311 -2.76 -9.22 -15.61
C GLN A 311 -3.89 -8.24 -15.36
N VAL A 312 -4.14 -7.34 -16.32
CA VAL A 312 -5.23 -6.36 -16.21
C VAL A 312 -6.58 -7.08 -16.23
N ALA A 313 -7.42 -6.77 -15.25
CA ALA A 313 -8.78 -7.30 -15.11
C ALA A 313 -9.81 -6.39 -15.80
N GLY A 314 -10.93 -6.96 -16.22
CA GLY A 314 -12.04 -6.18 -16.79
C GLY A 314 -11.74 -5.59 -18.17
N GLY A 315 -10.84 -6.21 -18.93
CA GLY A 315 -10.59 -5.87 -20.34
C GLY A 315 -9.88 -4.53 -20.58
N GLY A 316 -9.48 -3.79 -19.54
CA GLY A 316 -8.78 -2.51 -19.68
C GLY A 316 -8.85 -1.65 -18.43
N ALA A 317 -8.63 -0.34 -18.61
CA ALA A 317 -8.75 0.66 -17.55
C ALA A 317 -10.17 0.68 -16.95
N VAL A 318 -10.24 0.94 -15.64
CA VAL A 318 -11.49 1.19 -14.92
C VAL A 318 -12.10 2.52 -15.36
N GLY A 319 -11.27 3.54 -15.50
CA GLY A 319 -11.67 4.88 -15.91
C GLY A 319 -10.49 5.85 -16.07
N PRO A 320 -10.75 7.05 -16.62
CA PRO A 320 -9.76 8.13 -16.68
C PRO A 320 -9.54 8.65 -15.26
N GLY A 321 -8.32 8.63 -14.72
CA GLY A 321 -8.13 8.98 -13.32
C GLY A 321 -6.69 9.02 -12.86
N GLY A 322 -6.43 9.86 -11.86
CA GLY A 322 -5.11 10.03 -11.26
C GLY A 322 -4.84 9.07 -10.09
N ASN A 323 -5.89 8.58 -9.42
CA ASN A 323 -5.74 7.76 -8.22
C ASN A 323 -6.92 6.78 -8.01
N GLY A 324 -6.61 5.52 -7.71
CA GLY A 324 -7.56 4.51 -7.25
C GLY A 324 -7.58 4.46 -5.71
N SER A 325 -8.75 4.57 -5.08
CA SER A 325 -8.80 4.78 -3.63
C SER A 325 -9.14 3.54 -2.79
N SER A 326 -9.90 2.59 -3.35
CA SER A 326 -10.34 1.39 -2.63
C SER A 326 -10.74 0.28 -3.60
N VAL A 327 -10.41 -0.98 -3.30
CA VAL A 327 -10.82 -2.17 -4.05
C VAL A 327 -11.35 -3.22 -3.07
N ARG A 328 -12.53 -3.79 -3.33
CA ARG A 328 -13.18 -4.68 -2.35
C ARG A 328 -14.19 -5.65 -2.96
N GLU A 329 -14.27 -6.85 -2.40
CA GLU A 329 -15.41 -7.75 -2.64
C GLU A 329 -16.62 -7.26 -1.82
N ILE A 330 -17.74 -7.04 -2.51
CA ILE A 330 -19.03 -6.72 -1.90
C ILE A 330 -20.09 -7.57 -2.58
N GLY A 331 -20.76 -8.44 -1.82
CA GLY A 331 -21.84 -9.26 -2.36
C GLY A 331 -21.40 -10.21 -3.48
N GLY A 332 -20.17 -10.74 -3.42
CA GLY A 332 -19.62 -11.62 -4.44
C GLY A 332 -19.21 -10.92 -5.74
N ARG A 333 -19.01 -9.59 -5.69
CA ARG A 333 -18.56 -8.79 -6.84
C ARG A 333 -17.43 -7.87 -6.42
N LEU A 334 -16.50 -7.62 -7.34
CA LEU A 334 -15.40 -6.69 -7.12
C LEU A 334 -15.86 -5.26 -7.40
N TYR A 335 -15.73 -4.37 -6.42
CA TYR A 335 -15.99 -2.94 -6.51
C TYR A 335 -14.68 -2.15 -6.35
N VAL A 336 -14.59 -1.04 -7.04
CA VAL A 336 -13.44 -0.13 -7.03
C VAL A 336 -13.95 1.30 -6.91
N ALA A 337 -13.41 2.05 -5.96
CA ALA A 337 -13.58 3.49 -5.88
C ALA A 337 -12.35 4.18 -6.49
N TRP A 338 -12.58 5.17 -7.35
CA TRP A 338 -11.52 5.88 -8.07
C TRP A 338 -11.93 7.32 -8.37
N ILE A 339 -10.94 8.18 -8.60
CA ILE A 339 -11.14 9.62 -8.83
C ILE A 339 -10.91 9.95 -10.30
N ASP A 340 -11.91 10.59 -10.91
CA ASP A 340 -11.82 11.07 -12.29
C ASP A 340 -11.02 12.36 -12.36
N ALA A 341 -9.79 12.29 -12.85
CA ALA A 341 -8.91 13.46 -13.00
C ALA A 341 -9.37 14.42 -14.10
N SER A 342 -10.24 13.98 -15.02
CA SER A 342 -10.81 14.83 -16.07
C SER A 342 -12.01 15.65 -15.60
N SER A 343 -12.56 15.30 -14.43
CA SER A 343 -13.69 15.97 -13.82
C SER A 343 -13.31 16.37 -12.38
N PRO A 344 -13.08 17.65 -12.07
CA PRO A 344 -12.50 18.10 -10.79
C PRO A 344 -13.37 17.86 -9.53
N ARG A 345 -14.38 16.98 -9.61
CA ARG A 345 -15.37 16.62 -8.57
C ARG A 345 -15.89 15.17 -8.67
N GLY A 346 -15.34 14.33 -9.54
CA GLY A 346 -15.92 13.02 -9.86
C GLY A 346 -15.31 11.88 -9.05
N LEU A 347 -15.86 11.58 -7.87
CA LEU A 347 -15.65 10.26 -7.27
C LEU A 347 -16.52 9.24 -8.01
N HIS A 348 -15.93 8.17 -8.50
CA HIS A 348 -16.63 7.09 -9.15
C HIS A 348 -16.49 5.80 -8.35
N VAL A 349 -17.52 4.96 -8.44
CA VAL A 349 -17.47 3.58 -7.96
C VAL A 349 -17.87 2.69 -9.11
N SER A 350 -16.96 1.82 -9.54
CA SER A 350 -17.21 0.87 -10.61
C SER A 350 -17.17 -0.55 -10.08
N ARG A 351 -17.94 -1.43 -10.69
CA ARG A 351 -17.90 -2.87 -10.40
C ARG A 351 -17.41 -3.65 -11.60
N LEU A 352 -16.74 -4.77 -11.35
CA LEU A 352 -16.44 -5.73 -12.40
C LEU A 352 -17.75 -6.37 -12.89
N ALA A 353 -17.90 -6.50 -14.21
CA ALA A 353 -19.01 -7.23 -14.81
C ALA A 353 -18.96 -8.70 -14.39
N ASP A 354 -20.13 -9.34 -14.33
CA ASP A 354 -20.25 -10.72 -13.85
C ASP A 354 -19.50 -11.73 -14.76
N ASP A 355 -19.19 -11.35 -16.00
CA ASP A 355 -18.37 -12.12 -16.95
C ASP A 355 -16.86 -11.82 -16.86
N GLY A 356 -16.45 -10.89 -15.98
CA GLY A 356 -15.07 -10.47 -15.78
C GLY A 356 -14.46 -9.63 -16.92
N SER A 357 -15.25 -9.27 -17.94
CA SER A 357 -14.72 -8.71 -19.20
C SER A 357 -14.67 -7.19 -19.27
N SER A 358 -15.38 -6.50 -18.37
CA SER A 358 -15.57 -5.04 -18.42
C SER A 358 -15.88 -4.44 -17.05
N TRP A 359 -15.69 -3.13 -16.93
CA TRP A 359 -16.08 -2.33 -15.76
C TRP A 359 -17.42 -1.64 -16.00
N ILE A 360 -18.30 -1.72 -15.01
CA ILE A 360 -19.61 -1.06 -14.99
C ILE A 360 -19.56 0.04 -13.95
N ASP A 361 -19.56 1.29 -14.40
CA ASP A 361 -19.63 2.44 -13.51
C ASP A 361 -21.03 2.57 -12.88
N THR A 362 -21.08 2.80 -11.57
CA THR A 362 -22.34 3.00 -10.82
C THR A 362 -22.78 4.46 -10.79
N GLY A 363 -22.00 5.33 -11.43
CA GLY A 363 -22.26 6.75 -11.57
C GLY A 363 -21.43 7.60 -10.60
N PRO A 364 -21.26 8.89 -10.92
CA PRO A 364 -20.44 9.79 -10.13
C PRO A 364 -21.10 10.17 -8.80
N ILE A 365 -20.25 10.45 -7.82
CA ILE A 365 -20.55 11.08 -6.54
C ILE A 365 -19.82 12.42 -6.54
N ASP A 366 -20.54 13.51 -6.29
CA ASP A 366 -19.94 14.85 -6.21
C ASP A 366 -19.16 15.02 -4.90
N SER A 367 -17.84 14.80 -4.98
CA SER A 367 -16.90 15.00 -3.87
C SER A 367 -16.43 16.45 -3.73
N GLY A 368 -16.61 17.31 -4.75
CA GLY A 368 -16.15 18.70 -4.69
C GLY A 368 -14.63 18.93 -4.67
N VAL A 369 -13.80 17.88 -4.49
CA VAL A 369 -12.31 17.88 -4.51
C VAL A 369 -11.77 16.54 -5.02
N ASP A 370 -10.49 16.55 -5.42
CA ASP A 370 -9.64 15.36 -5.41
C ASP A 370 -9.52 14.86 -3.97
N GLY A 371 -9.98 13.65 -3.70
CA GLY A 371 -9.93 13.08 -2.37
C GLY A 371 -9.99 11.58 -2.43
N SER A 372 -9.46 10.90 -1.41
CA SER A 372 -9.60 9.45 -1.32
C SER A 372 -11.07 9.05 -1.13
N ALA A 373 -11.35 7.75 -1.22
CA ALA A 373 -12.61 7.12 -0.85
C ALA A 373 -12.38 5.71 -0.31
N VAL A 374 -13.19 5.27 0.64
CA VAL A 374 -13.07 3.94 1.26
C VAL A 374 -14.38 3.17 1.09
N LEU A 375 -14.31 2.00 0.47
CA LEU A 375 -15.45 1.11 0.29
C LEU A 375 -15.66 0.19 1.49
N SER A 376 -16.91 -0.03 1.85
CA SER A 376 -17.35 -1.06 2.78
C SER A 376 -18.71 -1.59 2.34
N SER A 377 -19.28 -2.50 3.11
CA SER A 377 -20.63 -2.98 2.87
C SER A 377 -21.44 -3.12 4.15
N LEU A 378 -22.75 -3.07 4.01
CA LEU A 378 -23.68 -3.50 5.06
C LEU A 378 -24.78 -4.31 4.38
N ASP A 379 -24.94 -5.56 4.82
CA ASP A 379 -25.93 -6.50 4.28
C ASP A 379 -25.86 -6.66 2.76
N GLY A 380 -24.64 -6.67 2.21
CA GLY A 380 -24.36 -6.82 0.78
C GLY A 380 -24.55 -5.54 -0.04
N VAL A 381 -24.97 -4.44 0.59
CA VAL A 381 -25.10 -3.13 -0.06
C VAL A 381 -23.76 -2.40 0.02
N PRO A 382 -23.24 -1.85 -1.10
CA PRO A 382 -22.04 -1.02 -1.09
C PRO A 382 -22.25 0.31 -0.36
N TYR A 383 -21.28 0.66 0.47
CA TYR A 383 -21.13 1.98 1.11
C TYR A 383 -19.78 2.56 0.74
N VAL A 384 -19.72 3.87 0.60
CA VAL A 384 -18.48 4.60 0.35
C VAL A 384 -18.36 5.77 1.31
N ALA A 385 -17.24 5.84 2.03
CA ALA A 385 -16.85 7.01 2.80
C ALA A 385 -15.95 7.88 1.93
N TYR A 386 -16.18 9.19 1.90
CA TYR A 386 -15.44 10.11 1.05
C TYR A 386 -15.37 11.51 1.63
N LEU A 387 -14.33 12.26 1.25
CA LEU A 387 -14.23 13.67 1.59
C LEU A 387 -15.06 14.50 0.61
N GLN A 388 -15.92 15.37 1.14
CA GLN A 388 -16.65 16.34 0.36
C GLN A 388 -16.26 17.76 0.74
N THR A 389 -15.86 18.58 -0.24
CA THR A 389 -15.64 20.01 0.00
C THR A 389 -16.82 20.82 -0.51
N ASP A 390 -17.49 21.50 0.43
CA ASP A 390 -18.58 22.42 0.14
C ASP A 390 -18.19 23.86 0.56
N GLY A 391 -19.10 24.82 0.36
CA GLY A 391 -18.86 26.22 0.77
C GLY A 391 -18.63 26.43 2.28
N LEU A 392 -18.70 25.36 3.09
CA LEU A 392 -18.48 25.34 4.53
C LEU A 392 -17.21 24.56 4.92
N GLY A 393 -16.40 24.12 3.95
CA GLY A 393 -15.14 23.40 4.16
C GLY A 393 -15.20 21.91 3.81
N ASN A 394 -14.13 21.18 4.13
CA ASN A 394 -14.02 19.75 3.88
C ASN A 394 -14.80 18.96 4.94
N ARG A 395 -15.61 17.99 4.54
CA ARG A 395 -16.43 17.16 5.43
C ARG A 395 -16.40 15.71 5.00
N LEU A 396 -16.18 14.81 5.95
CA LEU A 396 -16.36 13.38 5.69
C LEU A 396 -17.86 13.09 5.48
N ARG A 397 -18.15 12.28 4.47
CA ARG A 397 -19.48 11.82 4.08
C ARG A 397 -19.48 10.31 3.94
N VAL A 398 -20.66 9.72 4.07
CA VAL A 398 -20.87 8.31 3.74
C VAL A 398 -22.12 8.22 2.88
N ALA A 399 -22.00 7.55 1.73
CA ALA A 399 -23.12 7.26 0.86
C ALA A 399 -23.32 5.75 0.71
N ARG A 400 -24.56 5.33 0.46
CA ARG A 400 -24.95 3.96 0.12
C ARG A 400 -25.45 3.89 -1.32
N LEU A 401 -25.21 2.77 -1.99
CA LEU A 401 -25.75 2.53 -3.33
C LEU A 401 -27.15 1.92 -3.27
N ASP A 402 -28.19 2.75 -3.40
CA ASP A 402 -29.58 2.28 -3.42
C ASP A 402 -29.89 1.51 -4.70
N GLY A 403 -30.65 0.42 -4.57
CA GLY A 403 -31.02 -0.44 -5.70
C GLY A 403 -29.91 -1.41 -6.14
N ALA A 404 -28.78 -1.46 -5.44
CA ALA A 404 -27.79 -2.52 -5.63
C ALA A 404 -28.44 -3.91 -5.38
N PRO A 405 -28.13 -4.95 -6.16
CA PRO A 405 -28.63 -6.29 -5.89
C PRO A 405 -28.20 -6.70 -4.48
N THR A 406 -29.14 -7.03 -3.61
CA THR A 406 -28.86 -7.62 -2.29
C THR A 406 -28.30 -9.02 -2.49
N ALA A 407 -26.98 -9.10 -2.64
CA ALA A 407 -26.24 -10.34 -2.52
C ALA A 407 -25.57 -10.35 -1.14
N ILE A 408 -26.03 -11.24 -0.25
CA ILE A 408 -25.29 -11.55 0.98
C ILE A 408 -24.05 -12.34 0.52
N GLY A 409 -22.97 -11.63 0.23
CA GLY A 409 -21.67 -12.22 -0.12
C GLY A 409 -20.82 -12.47 1.12
N PRO A 410 -19.74 -13.25 1.00
CA PRO A 410 -18.74 -13.36 2.05
C PRO A 410 -18.11 -12.00 2.38
N ASP A 411 -17.46 -11.98 3.53
CA ASP A 411 -17.01 -10.81 4.25
C ASP A 411 -16.00 -9.92 3.51
N ASP A 412 -15.86 -8.69 3.98
CA ASP A 412 -15.24 -7.53 3.33
C ASP A 412 -13.68 -7.58 3.27
N GLY A 413 -13.10 -8.77 3.32
CA GLY A 413 -11.66 -9.01 3.18
C GLY A 413 -10.81 -8.62 4.41
N ASP A 414 -11.42 -8.46 5.59
CA ASP A 414 -10.71 -8.15 6.84
C ASP A 414 -10.46 -9.38 7.74
N GLY A 415 -11.01 -10.54 7.36
CA GLY A 415 -10.86 -11.82 8.05
C GLY A 415 -11.98 -12.18 9.04
N SER A 416 -13.04 -11.38 9.14
CA SER A 416 -14.17 -11.60 10.04
C SER A 416 -15.29 -12.51 9.48
N GLY A 417 -15.14 -13.00 8.25
CA GLY A 417 -16.10 -13.88 7.59
C GLY A 417 -16.33 -15.22 8.29
N PRO A 418 -17.30 -16.04 7.84
CA PRO A 418 -17.71 -17.29 8.48
C PRO A 418 -16.60 -18.36 8.64
N GLY A 419 -15.41 -18.13 8.10
CA GLY A 419 -14.17 -18.86 8.44
C GLY A 419 -13.58 -18.52 9.81
N SER A 420 -14.15 -17.58 10.55
CA SER A 420 -13.85 -17.27 11.95
C SER A 420 -14.57 -18.22 12.93
N ASP A 421 -15.27 -19.24 12.42
CA ASP A 421 -15.80 -20.34 13.23
C ASP A 421 -14.63 -21.08 13.92
N PRO A 422 -14.59 -21.13 15.26
CA PRO A 422 -13.56 -21.84 16.02
C PRO A 422 -13.49 -23.35 15.73
N ASN A 423 -14.37 -23.89 14.89
CA ASN A 423 -14.40 -25.29 14.45
C ASN A 423 -13.85 -25.56 13.05
N VAL A 424 -13.39 -24.54 12.30
CA VAL A 424 -12.65 -24.79 11.05
C VAL A 424 -11.27 -25.34 11.42
N LYS A 425 -11.14 -26.67 11.33
CA LYS A 425 -9.87 -27.36 11.54
C LYS A 425 -8.83 -26.84 10.53
N ALA A 426 -7.63 -26.61 11.04
CA ALA A 426 -6.42 -26.38 10.24
C ALA A 426 -6.42 -27.26 8.98
N VAL A 427 -6.05 -26.64 7.84
CA VAL A 427 -5.98 -27.31 6.54
C VAL A 427 -5.15 -28.60 6.67
N PRO A 428 -5.64 -29.77 6.24
CA PRO A 428 -4.91 -31.04 6.39
C PRO A 428 -3.65 -31.07 5.51
N ASN A 429 -2.55 -31.58 6.07
CA ASN A 429 -1.30 -31.88 5.37
C ASN A 429 -1.53 -32.63 4.05
N LEU A 430 -1.17 -32.02 2.93
CA LEU A 430 -1.00 -32.71 1.65
C LEU A 430 0.46 -33.17 1.49
N PRO A 431 0.72 -34.38 0.96
CA PRO A 431 2.07 -34.89 0.79
C PRO A 431 2.87 -34.07 -0.24
N PRO A 432 4.19 -33.94 -0.08
CA PRO A 432 5.01 -33.07 -0.91
C PRO A 432 4.99 -33.50 -2.37
N ARG A 433 4.56 -32.61 -3.26
CA ARG A 433 4.83 -32.73 -4.70
C ARG A 433 6.18 -32.10 -5.00
N LYS A 434 6.99 -32.86 -5.73
CA LYS A 434 8.30 -32.43 -6.25
C LYS A 434 8.12 -31.17 -7.12
N PRO A 435 8.89 -30.09 -6.90
CA PRO A 435 8.77 -28.86 -7.67
C PRO A 435 9.07 -29.10 -9.17
N PRO A 436 8.28 -28.52 -10.10
CA PRO A 436 8.70 -28.39 -11.49
C PRO A 436 9.86 -27.39 -11.60
N ALA A 437 10.74 -27.60 -12.58
CA ALA A 437 11.87 -26.70 -12.84
C ALA A 437 11.38 -25.30 -13.30
N PRO A 438 12.06 -24.22 -12.88
CA PRO A 438 11.65 -22.85 -13.17
C PRO A 438 11.75 -22.50 -14.67
N PRO A 439 10.75 -21.82 -15.27
CA PRO A 439 10.90 -21.12 -16.55
C PRO A 439 11.56 -19.73 -16.37
N LYS A 440 12.35 -19.34 -17.39
CA LYS A 440 13.25 -18.18 -17.43
C LYS A 440 12.56 -16.89 -17.89
N HIS A 441 12.68 -15.80 -17.10
CA HIS A 441 12.84 -14.38 -17.51
C HIS A 441 13.14 -13.53 -16.25
N GLY A 442 14.37 -13.09 -16.02
CA GLY A 442 15.34 -13.91 -15.28
C GLY A 442 15.56 -13.35 -13.86
N PRO A 443 15.59 -14.19 -12.80
CA PRO A 443 16.08 -13.76 -11.49
C PRO A 443 17.53 -13.30 -11.60
N CYS A 444 18.04 -12.53 -10.63
CA CYS A 444 19.49 -12.39 -10.46
C CYS A 444 20.15 -13.76 -10.33
N GLY A 445 19.43 -14.89 -10.22
CA GLY A 445 19.89 -16.16 -10.78
C GLY A 445 20.41 -17.11 -9.71
N LEU A 446 21.56 -17.75 -9.93
CA LEU A 446 22.07 -18.75 -9.00
C LEU A 446 22.50 -18.11 -7.68
N GLU A 447 21.96 -18.60 -6.56
CA GLU A 447 22.26 -18.09 -5.22
C GLU A 447 23.58 -18.62 -4.67
N LEU A 448 24.43 -17.70 -4.22
CA LEU A 448 25.64 -17.94 -3.44
C LEU A 448 25.56 -17.09 -2.16
N ASP A 449 25.63 -17.74 -1.01
CA ASP A 449 25.60 -17.07 0.28
C ASP A 449 26.93 -17.28 1.01
N GLY A 450 27.48 -16.20 1.57
CA GLY A 450 28.63 -16.15 2.45
C GLY A 450 28.28 -16.43 3.90
N THR A 451 29.08 -15.90 4.81
CA THR A 451 29.03 -16.13 6.25
C THR A 451 29.16 -14.80 7.01
N SER A 452 29.30 -14.85 8.34
CA SER A 452 29.57 -13.64 9.12
C SER A 452 31.07 -13.28 9.20
N HIS A 453 31.91 -13.82 8.31
CA HIS A 453 33.34 -13.53 8.23
C HIS A 453 33.71 -13.21 6.79
N ALA A 454 34.88 -12.59 6.58
CA ALA A 454 35.42 -12.31 5.25
C ALA A 454 35.42 -13.54 4.33
N ASP A 455 34.68 -13.44 3.23
CA ASP A 455 34.47 -14.45 2.22
C ASP A 455 35.03 -14.00 0.85
N SER A 456 35.25 -14.97 -0.03
CA SER A 456 35.60 -14.71 -1.43
C SER A 456 34.63 -15.50 -2.30
N LEU A 457 33.73 -14.77 -2.97
CA LEU A 457 32.58 -15.33 -3.67
C LEU A 457 32.68 -14.97 -5.16
N ALA A 458 32.58 -15.96 -6.02
CA ALA A 458 32.62 -15.77 -7.47
C ALA A 458 31.41 -16.43 -8.11
N GLY A 459 30.64 -15.62 -8.82
CA GLY A 459 29.57 -16.03 -9.70
C GLY A 459 30.10 -16.65 -10.99
N THR A 460 29.24 -16.70 -11.99
CA THR A 460 29.43 -17.49 -13.20
C THR A 460 29.15 -16.63 -14.43
N ALA A 461 28.90 -17.27 -15.58
CA ALA A 461 28.54 -16.55 -16.82
C ALA A 461 27.01 -16.49 -17.05
N VAL A 462 26.24 -16.77 -16.00
CA VAL A 462 24.78 -16.61 -15.97
C VAL A 462 24.45 -15.71 -14.78
N PRO A 463 23.25 -15.10 -14.72
CA PRO A 463 22.84 -14.33 -13.56
C PRO A 463 23.15 -15.05 -12.23
N ASN A 464 23.78 -14.34 -11.30
CA ASN A 464 24.06 -14.72 -9.91
C ASN A 464 23.46 -13.76 -8.86
N THR A 465 22.91 -14.33 -7.77
CA THR A 465 22.58 -13.61 -6.54
C THR A 465 23.67 -13.95 -5.52
N ILE A 466 24.50 -13.00 -5.13
CA ILE A 466 25.61 -13.22 -4.21
C ILE A 466 25.41 -12.38 -2.96
N ARG A 467 25.44 -13.00 -1.77
CA ARG A 467 25.28 -12.31 -0.47
C ARG A 467 26.49 -12.56 0.42
N GLY A 468 27.13 -11.50 0.90
CA GLY A 468 28.28 -11.55 1.81
C GLY A 468 27.88 -11.75 3.27
N PHE A 469 26.79 -11.11 3.71
CA PHE A 469 26.33 -10.99 5.10
C PHE A 469 27.25 -10.16 6.00
N GLY A 470 28.37 -10.70 6.45
CA GLY A 470 29.21 -10.00 7.43
C GLY A 470 30.67 -10.30 7.25
N GLY A 471 31.53 -9.31 7.47
CA GLY A 471 32.95 -9.45 7.18
C GLY A 471 33.35 -8.53 6.03
N ASN A 472 34.60 -8.60 5.61
CA ASN A 472 35.07 -7.81 4.48
C ASN A 472 35.21 -8.76 3.30
N ASP A 473 34.24 -8.74 2.42
CA ASP A 473 34.04 -9.74 1.38
C ASP A 473 34.59 -9.28 0.04
N ASP A 474 35.07 -10.23 -0.77
CA ASP A 474 35.52 -10.02 -2.15
C ASP A 474 34.59 -10.81 -3.07
N MET A 475 33.73 -10.09 -3.80
CA MET A 475 32.63 -10.66 -4.56
C MET A 475 32.70 -10.27 -6.03
N SER A 476 32.50 -11.25 -6.91
CA SER A 476 32.41 -11.03 -8.36
C SER A 476 31.19 -11.73 -8.96
N GLY A 477 30.35 -11.02 -9.70
CA GLY A 477 29.18 -11.57 -10.42
C GLY A 477 29.60 -12.39 -11.63
N GLY A 478 30.49 -11.83 -12.45
CA GLY A 478 31.08 -12.52 -13.59
C GLY A 478 30.49 -12.01 -14.90
N ALA A 479 29.65 -12.80 -15.56
CA ALA A 479 28.87 -12.31 -16.69
C ALA A 479 27.42 -12.72 -16.51
N GLY A 480 26.49 -11.90 -17.00
CA GLY A 480 25.08 -12.03 -16.67
C GLY A 480 24.62 -10.77 -15.94
N ASN A 481 23.33 -10.72 -15.62
CA ASN A 481 22.76 -9.60 -14.86
C ASN A 481 22.71 -10.04 -13.40
N ASP A 482 23.72 -9.66 -12.65
CA ASP A 482 24.02 -10.16 -11.31
C ASP A 482 23.49 -9.21 -10.23
N CYS A 483 23.26 -9.74 -9.03
CA CYS A 483 22.91 -8.97 -7.85
C CYS A 483 23.84 -9.34 -6.69
N LEU A 484 24.68 -8.39 -6.28
CA LEU A 484 25.69 -8.55 -5.24
C LEU A 484 25.30 -7.72 -4.01
N PHE A 485 25.34 -8.33 -2.83
CA PHE A 485 24.98 -7.70 -1.55
C PHE A 485 26.12 -7.92 -0.54
N GLY A 486 26.87 -6.86 -0.19
CA GLY A 486 27.95 -6.91 0.81
C GLY A 486 27.44 -7.01 2.26
N ASP A 487 26.31 -6.36 2.51
CA ASP A 487 25.63 -6.28 3.81
C ASP A 487 26.45 -5.56 4.89
N SER A 488 27.45 -6.18 5.53
CA SER A 488 28.18 -5.51 6.62
C SER A 488 29.67 -5.80 6.64
N GLY A 489 30.45 -4.73 6.66
CA GLY A 489 31.91 -4.72 6.64
C GLY A 489 32.39 -3.92 5.43
N ASN A 490 33.67 -3.99 5.12
CA ASN A 490 34.23 -3.23 4.00
C ASN A 490 34.43 -4.18 2.82
N ASP A 491 33.49 -4.15 1.89
CA ASP A 491 33.34 -5.14 0.84
C ASP A 491 33.87 -4.62 -0.51
N ALA A 492 34.30 -5.55 -1.38
CA ALA A 492 34.66 -5.29 -2.76
C ALA A 492 33.71 -6.06 -3.67
N LEU A 493 32.89 -5.33 -4.43
CA LEU A 493 31.85 -5.86 -5.30
C LEU A 493 32.19 -5.55 -6.76
N HIS A 494 32.27 -6.60 -7.57
CA HIS A 494 32.50 -6.52 -9.01
C HIS A 494 31.32 -7.14 -9.77
N GLY A 495 30.49 -6.34 -10.44
CA GLY A 495 29.38 -6.83 -11.25
C GLY A 495 29.89 -7.72 -12.37
N GLY A 496 30.72 -7.14 -13.23
CA GLY A 496 31.29 -7.86 -14.37
C GLY A 496 30.60 -7.42 -15.63
N ALA A 497 30.21 -8.35 -16.51
CA ALA A 497 29.57 -7.97 -17.77
C ALA A 497 28.08 -8.27 -17.75
N GLY A 498 27.25 -7.25 -17.93
CA GLY A 498 25.79 -7.34 -17.95
C GLY A 498 25.18 -6.18 -17.17
N GLU A 499 23.85 -6.15 -17.06
CA GLU A 499 23.19 -5.09 -16.29
C GLU A 499 23.12 -5.51 -14.81
N ASP A 500 24.09 -5.07 -14.02
CA ASP A 500 24.31 -5.54 -12.66
C ASP A 500 23.70 -4.61 -11.60
N ARG A 501 23.44 -5.18 -10.42
CA ARG A 501 23.03 -4.44 -9.22
C ARG A 501 23.97 -4.74 -8.07
N LEU A 502 24.65 -3.72 -7.58
CA LEU A 502 25.63 -3.85 -6.51
C LEU A 502 25.17 -3.03 -5.30
N TYR A 503 25.12 -3.68 -4.14
CA TYR A 503 24.76 -3.09 -2.85
C TYR A 503 25.90 -3.31 -1.86
N GLY A 504 26.63 -2.26 -1.48
CA GLY A 504 27.72 -2.32 -0.51
C GLY A 504 27.21 -2.68 0.87
N GLY A 505 26.29 -1.88 1.40
CA GLY A 505 25.72 -2.10 2.71
C GLY A 505 26.40 -1.20 3.73
N LYS A 506 26.77 -1.74 4.90
CA LYS A 506 27.42 -0.95 5.96
C LYS A 506 28.92 -1.15 5.92
N GLY A 507 29.66 -0.07 5.78
CA GLY A 507 31.11 -0.05 5.85
C GLY A 507 31.66 0.72 4.67
N ASN A 508 32.99 0.74 4.51
CA ASN A 508 33.61 1.47 3.42
C ASN A 508 33.83 0.51 2.25
N ASP A 509 32.91 0.55 1.30
CA ASP A 509 32.80 -0.44 0.25
C ASP A 509 33.41 0.04 -1.07
N GLN A 510 33.72 -0.91 -1.95
CA GLN A 510 34.22 -0.65 -3.29
C GLN A 510 33.33 -1.36 -4.31
N LEU A 511 32.58 -0.60 -5.09
CA LEU A 511 31.63 -1.11 -6.07
C LEU A 511 32.11 -0.79 -7.49
N TYR A 512 32.17 -1.83 -8.32
CA TYR A 512 32.60 -1.78 -9.71
C TYR A 512 31.52 -2.43 -10.57
N GLY A 513 30.75 -1.64 -11.33
CA GLY A 513 29.71 -2.14 -12.24
C GLY A 513 30.31 -2.99 -13.35
N GLY A 514 30.98 -2.33 -14.29
CA GLY A 514 31.64 -2.98 -15.41
C GLY A 514 31.15 -2.37 -16.73
N PRO A 515 31.15 -3.14 -17.83
CA PRO A 515 30.39 -2.76 -19.02
C PRO A 515 28.88 -3.01 -18.85
N ASP A 516 28.10 -2.26 -19.63
CA ASP A 516 26.62 -2.26 -19.70
C ASP A 516 25.97 -1.40 -18.59
N GLU A 517 24.64 -1.39 -18.50
CA GLU A 517 23.92 -0.43 -17.63
C GLU A 517 23.80 -0.95 -16.19
N ASP A 518 24.58 -0.36 -15.28
CA ASP A 518 24.69 -0.84 -13.90
C ASP A 518 23.99 0.06 -12.89
N LYS A 519 23.60 -0.53 -11.74
CA LYS A 519 23.13 0.21 -10.57
C LYS A 519 23.98 -0.09 -9.35
N LEU A 520 24.60 0.95 -8.79
CA LEU A 520 25.53 0.85 -7.67
C LEU A 520 24.98 1.64 -6.47
N TYR A 521 24.91 0.98 -5.31
CA TYR A 521 24.45 1.54 -4.04
C TYR A 521 25.51 1.32 -2.97
N GLY A 522 26.20 2.39 -2.53
CA GLY A 522 27.22 2.33 -1.48
C GLY A 522 26.60 1.97 -0.13
N GLY A 523 25.76 2.85 0.39
CA GLY A 523 25.09 2.67 1.68
C GLY A 523 25.75 3.52 2.76
N PRO A 524 25.71 3.13 4.04
CA PRO A 524 26.44 3.86 5.08
C PRO A 524 27.93 3.54 5.09
N GLY A 525 28.76 4.56 4.88
CA GLY A 525 30.21 4.47 4.95
C GLY A 525 30.88 5.48 4.03
N ALA A 526 32.20 5.38 3.89
CA ALA A 526 32.93 6.15 2.88
C ALA A 526 33.25 5.23 1.71
N ASP A 527 32.38 5.27 0.71
CA ASP A 527 32.36 4.28 -0.37
C ASP A 527 33.08 4.76 -1.62
N PHE A 528 33.52 3.81 -2.44
CA PHE A 528 34.05 4.04 -3.77
C PHE A 528 33.17 3.36 -4.80
N LEU A 529 32.59 4.12 -5.73
CA LEU A 529 31.72 3.60 -6.78
C LEU A 529 32.27 3.96 -8.16
N THR A 530 32.32 2.98 -9.07
CA THR A 530 32.59 3.22 -10.49
C THR A 530 31.72 2.31 -11.35
N GLY A 531 30.95 2.93 -12.24
CA GLY A 531 29.97 2.25 -13.10
C GLY A 531 30.67 1.56 -14.26
N GLY A 532 31.71 2.18 -14.81
CA GLY A 532 32.43 1.67 -15.96
C GLY A 532 31.81 2.18 -17.26
N ALA A 533 31.58 1.29 -18.22
CA ALA A 533 31.12 1.68 -19.55
C ALA A 533 29.63 1.39 -19.72
N GLY A 534 28.78 2.40 -19.59
CA GLY A 534 27.34 2.17 -19.61
C GLY A 534 26.56 3.47 -19.49
N TRP A 535 25.26 3.32 -19.25
CA TRP A 535 24.44 4.37 -18.65
C TRP A 535 24.17 3.93 -17.22
N ASP A 536 24.98 4.43 -16.30
CA ASP A 536 25.00 3.91 -14.94
C ASP A 536 24.21 4.80 -13.98
N GLU A 537 23.72 4.17 -12.91
CA GLU A 537 23.02 4.82 -11.82
C GLU A 537 23.80 4.61 -10.51
N PHE A 538 24.17 5.71 -9.85
CA PHE A 538 24.98 5.70 -8.63
C PHE A 538 24.21 6.25 -7.45
N HIS A 539 24.31 5.58 -6.31
CA HIS A 539 23.78 6.04 -5.02
C HIS A 539 24.90 5.94 -3.98
N GLY A 540 25.48 7.07 -3.58
CA GLY A 540 26.54 7.12 -2.56
C GLY A 540 26.02 6.65 -1.21
N GLY A 541 25.02 7.36 -0.69
CA GLY A 541 24.36 6.99 0.55
C GLY A 541 24.77 7.91 1.68
N ALA A 542 25.27 7.37 2.79
CA ALA A 542 25.63 8.15 3.95
C ALA A 542 27.13 8.08 4.24
N GLY A 543 27.82 9.19 4.06
CA GLY A 543 29.23 9.32 4.43
C GLY A 543 29.97 10.21 3.44
N ASN A 544 31.25 9.96 3.22
CA ASN A 544 32.02 10.81 2.30
C ASN A 544 32.46 9.94 1.13
N ASP A 545 31.64 9.93 0.09
CA ASP A 545 31.79 8.95 -0.98
C ASP A 545 32.68 9.48 -2.10
N THR A 546 33.28 8.56 -2.84
CA THR A 546 34.01 8.84 -4.06
C THR A 546 33.34 8.14 -5.22
N ILE A 547 32.67 8.92 -6.09
CA ILE A 547 31.91 8.39 -7.22
C ILE A 547 32.64 8.78 -8.50
N ASP A 548 33.04 7.78 -9.28
CA ASP A 548 33.62 7.96 -10.62
C ASP A 548 32.58 7.60 -11.69
N SER A 549 31.86 8.61 -12.15
CA SER A 549 30.85 8.50 -13.21
C SER A 549 31.38 8.89 -14.60
N ALA A 550 32.61 9.42 -14.68
CA ALA A 550 33.13 10.03 -15.91
C ALA A 550 33.52 9.05 -17.02
N ASP A 551 33.36 7.75 -16.80
CA ASP A 551 33.68 6.70 -17.78
C ASP A 551 32.47 6.30 -18.66
N GLY A 552 31.28 6.83 -18.37
CA GLY A 552 30.03 6.55 -19.06
C GLY A 552 29.52 7.66 -20.01
N ARG A 553 28.22 7.64 -20.34
CA ARG A 553 27.53 8.64 -21.18
C ARG A 553 26.23 9.16 -20.55
N GLY A 554 26.34 10.04 -19.56
CA GLY A 554 25.19 10.80 -19.06
C GLY A 554 24.53 10.11 -17.88
N GLU A 555 25.35 9.86 -16.86
CA GLU A 555 25.05 9.08 -15.68
C GLU A 555 24.06 9.81 -14.75
N SER A 556 23.33 9.05 -13.94
CA SER A 556 22.52 9.59 -12.85
C SER A 556 23.22 9.32 -11.52
N VAL A 557 23.59 10.38 -10.80
CA VAL A 557 24.36 10.30 -9.55
C VAL A 557 23.56 10.88 -8.39
N TYR A 558 23.25 10.05 -7.41
CA TYR A 558 22.60 10.42 -6.16
C TYR A 558 23.65 10.40 -5.04
N CYS A 559 24.13 11.56 -4.58
CA CYS A 559 25.25 11.56 -3.63
C CYS A 559 24.81 11.14 -2.21
N GLY A 560 23.69 11.70 -1.73
CA GLY A 560 23.22 11.46 -0.37
C GLY A 560 23.82 12.44 0.65
N THR A 561 24.04 11.98 1.88
CA THR A 561 24.49 12.80 3.01
C THR A 561 26.00 12.75 3.20
N GLY A 562 26.59 13.84 3.68
CA GLY A 562 28.02 13.98 3.89
C GLY A 562 28.72 14.80 2.80
N ILE A 563 30.04 14.59 2.63
CA ILE A 563 30.89 15.37 1.72
C ILE A 563 31.47 14.45 0.65
N ASP A 564 30.80 14.43 -0.49
CA ASP A 564 31.12 13.51 -1.58
C ASP A 564 32.11 14.13 -2.56
N THR A 565 32.88 13.27 -3.22
CA THR A 565 33.74 13.63 -4.34
C THR A 565 33.24 12.91 -5.57
N VAL A 566 32.73 13.67 -6.55
CA VAL A 566 32.20 13.09 -7.78
C VAL A 566 33.09 13.49 -8.95
N ARG A 567 33.73 12.52 -9.61
CA ARG A 567 34.33 12.71 -10.92
C ARG A 567 33.26 12.53 -11.97
N ALA A 568 32.72 13.64 -12.46
CA ALA A 568 31.60 13.67 -13.40
C ALA A 568 31.98 14.35 -14.73
N ASP A 569 31.29 13.95 -15.78
CA ASP A 569 31.35 14.59 -17.09
C ASP A 569 30.24 15.65 -17.25
N ARG A 570 30.10 16.24 -18.45
CA ARG A 570 29.14 17.33 -18.68
C ARG A 570 27.69 16.88 -18.93
N PHE A 571 27.46 15.58 -19.09
CA PHE A 571 26.18 14.96 -19.38
C PHE A 571 25.54 14.35 -18.13
N ASP A 572 26.32 14.18 -17.06
CA ASP A 572 25.87 13.62 -15.79
C ASP A 572 24.86 14.52 -15.08
N ARG A 573 23.92 13.88 -14.38
CA ARG A 573 22.94 14.54 -13.53
C ARG A 573 23.17 14.16 -12.08
N LEU A 574 23.50 15.16 -11.26
CA LEU A 574 23.67 15.00 -9.82
C LEU A 574 22.37 15.35 -9.08
N HIS A 575 22.02 14.52 -8.11
CA HIS A 575 20.78 14.58 -7.33
C HIS A 575 21.08 14.40 -5.84
N GLY A 576 20.31 15.08 -4.99
CA GLY A 576 20.26 14.76 -3.55
C GLY A 576 21.57 14.90 -2.77
N CYS A 577 22.55 15.67 -3.26
CA CYS A 577 23.85 15.82 -2.61
C CYS A 577 23.79 16.88 -1.50
N GLU A 578 24.10 16.51 -0.26
CA GLU A 578 24.23 17.46 0.84
C GLU A 578 25.39 18.43 0.59
N ARG A 579 26.59 17.88 0.33
CA ARG A 579 27.79 18.64 -0.05
C ARG A 579 28.61 17.83 -1.04
N VAL A 580 29.00 18.45 -2.16
CA VAL A 580 29.76 17.75 -3.22
C VAL A 580 30.97 18.55 -3.71
N ASN A 581 32.09 17.85 -3.84
CA ASN A 581 33.29 18.29 -4.55
C ASN A 581 33.27 17.67 -5.95
N ILE A 582 32.98 18.48 -6.97
CA ILE A 582 32.98 18.00 -8.36
C ILE A 582 34.39 18.10 -8.93
N VAL A 583 34.97 16.95 -9.29
CA VAL A 583 36.19 16.86 -10.08
C VAL A 583 35.78 16.68 -11.53
N ARG A 584 36.35 17.48 -12.44
CA ARG A 584 36.06 17.30 -13.87
C ARG A 584 36.72 16.03 -14.38
N GLY A 585 35.89 15.13 -14.92
CA GLY A 585 36.28 13.92 -15.64
C GLY A 585 37.12 14.18 -16.88
#